data_AF-A0A061B2U1-F1
#
_entry.id   AF-A0A061B2U1-F1
#
_cell.length_a   1.000
_cell.length_b   1.000
_cell.length_c   1.000
_cell.angle_alpha   90.00
_cell.angle_beta   90.00
_cell.angle_gamma   90.00
#
_symmetry.space_group_name_H-M   'P 1'
#
loop_
_entity.id
_entity.type
_entity.pdbx_description
1 polymer ?
#
loop_
_entity_poly.entity_id
_entity_poly.type
_entity_poly.pdbx_seq_one_letter_code
_entity_poly.pdbx_strand_id
1 'polypeptide(L)'
;MLFRQAIRKTFSGVRHQSTIARAQERASDFVSGLSSKFSKSVYWTKVSAEIAKQVWLKEKLSPPSLHEIQSVYQTLYTQGFYYAQRPTEFLSILKSIDKNVIVNSTAYLIQFAGLFALGEAIGRRKLVGYPSFESHSH
;
A
#
# COMPACT_ATOMS: atom_id res chain seq x y z
N MET A 1 -55.68 44.83 -15.45
CA MET A 1 -54.43 44.15 -15.84
C MET A 1 -53.74 43.33 -14.72
N LEU A 2 -54.34 43.16 -13.52
CA LEU A 2 -53.65 42.51 -12.38
C LEU A 2 -53.82 40.99 -12.28
N PHE A 3 -54.82 40.41 -12.95
CA PHE A 3 -55.12 38.97 -12.85
C PHE A 3 -54.15 38.07 -13.64
N ARG A 4 -53.46 38.61 -14.65
CA ARG A 4 -52.53 37.86 -15.52
C ARG A 4 -51.12 37.67 -14.92
N GLN A 5 -50.81 38.34 -13.81
CA GLN A 5 -49.49 38.25 -13.15
C GLN A 5 -49.48 37.20 -12.02
N ALA A 6 -50.62 36.96 -11.36
CA ALA A 6 -50.75 35.99 -10.27
C ALA A 6 -50.60 34.53 -10.76
N ILE A 7 -51.16 34.20 -11.93
CA ILE A 7 -51.10 32.84 -12.51
C ILE A 7 -49.67 32.48 -12.96
N ARG A 8 -48.86 33.46 -13.40
CA ARG A 8 -47.48 33.19 -13.83
C ARG A 8 -46.55 32.85 -12.67
N LYS A 9 -46.74 33.45 -11.49
CA LYS A 9 -45.89 33.22 -10.31
C LYS A 9 -46.10 31.85 -9.66
N THR A 10 -47.32 31.31 -9.72
CA THR A 10 -47.64 29.97 -9.20
C THR A 10 -47.08 28.85 -10.08
N PHE A 11 -47.17 28.97 -11.41
CA PHE A 11 -46.62 27.97 -12.34
C PHE A 11 -45.09 27.94 -12.38
N SER A 12 -44.41 29.07 -12.16
CA SER A 12 -42.94 29.11 -12.12
C SER A 12 -42.37 28.51 -10.82
N GLY A 13 -43.05 28.66 -9.67
CA GLY A 13 -42.59 28.11 -8.38
C GLY A 13 -42.71 26.58 -8.27
N VAL A 14 -43.78 26.00 -8.82
CA VAL A 14 -44.03 24.54 -8.80
C VAL A 14 -43.00 23.77 -9.63
N ARG A 15 -42.53 24.35 -10.74
CA ARG A 15 -41.49 23.75 -11.59
C ARG A 15 -40.14 23.67 -10.87
N HIS A 16 -39.73 24.71 -10.15
CA HIS A 16 -38.46 24.73 -9.39
C HIS A 16 -38.48 23.80 -8.19
N GLN A 17 -39.61 23.71 -7.48
CA GLN A 17 -39.78 22.74 -6.38
C GLN A 17 -39.63 21.29 -6.90
N SER A 18 -40.17 20.99 -8.09
CA SER A 18 -40.09 19.65 -8.67
C SER A 18 -38.70 19.28 -9.20
N THR A 19 -37.91 20.23 -9.70
CA THR A 19 -36.52 19.98 -10.10
C THR A 19 -35.58 19.85 -8.90
N ILE A 20 -35.77 20.66 -7.85
CA ILE A 20 -35.00 20.54 -6.60
C ILE A 20 -35.35 19.23 -5.89
N ALA A 21 -36.63 18.87 -5.81
CA ALA A 21 -37.06 17.59 -5.24
C ALA A 21 -36.48 16.40 -6.00
N ARG A 22 -36.48 16.43 -7.34
CA ARG A 22 -35.87 15.38 -8.19
C ARG A 22 -34.34 15.34 -8.10
N ALA A 23 -33.68 16.49 -7.93
CA ALA A 23 -32.24 16.55 -7.70
C ALA A 23 -31.87 15.99 -6.32
N GLN A 24 -32.68 16.29 -5.31
CA GLN A 24 -32.55 15.76 -3.95
C GLN A 24 -32.81 14.25 -3.91
N GLU A 25 -33.81 13.75 -4.64
CA GLU A 25 -34.12 12.32 -4.76
C GLU A 25 -32.99 11.55 -5.45
N ARG A 26 -32.45 12.08 -6.56
CA ARG A 26 -31.28 11.50 -7.23
C ARG A 26 -30.01 11.55 -6.38
N ALA A 27 -29.83 12.61 -5.59
CA ALA A 27 -28.75 12.70 -4.63
C ALA A 27 -28.91 11.68 -3.49
N SER A 28 -30.13 11.48 -2.96
CA SER A 28 -30.39 10.47 -1.94
C SER A 28 -30.23 9.04 -2.47
N ASP A 29 -30.61 8.78 -3.72
CA ASP A 29 -30.43 7.48 -4.38
C ASP A 29 -28.94 7.18 -4.63
N PHE A 30 -28.16 8.19 -5.01
CA PHE A 30 -26.72 8.04 -5.15
C PHE A 30 -26.03 7.82 -3.80
N VAL A 31 -26.43 8.59 -2.76
CA VAL A 31 -25.89 8.43 -1.40
C VAL A 31 -26.28 7.08 -0.80
N SER A 32 -27.50 6.58 -1.04
CA SER A 32 -27.93 5.26 -0.57
C SER A 32 -27.24 4.12 -1.34
N GLY A 33 -27.08 4.25 -2.66
CA GLY A 33 -26.30 3.35 -3.50
C GLY A 33 -24.81 3.33 -3.12
N LEU A 34 -24.26 4.47 -2.72
CA LEU A 34 -22.88 4.59 -2.25
C LEU A 34 -22.73 4.03 -0.82
N SER A 35 -23.68 4.31 0.07
CA SER A 35 -23.72 3.78 1.44
C SER A 35 -23.78 2.24 1.45
N SER A 36 -24.61 1.65 0.58
CA SER A 36 -24.72 0.19 0.43
C SER A 36 -23.46 -0.45 -0.18
N LYS A 37 -22.72 0.27 -1.02
CA LYS A 37 -21.41 -0.18 -1.54
C LYS A 37 -20.30 -0.02 -0.50
N PHE A 38 -20.32 1.05 0.30
CA PHE A 38 -19.37 1.26 1.38
C PHE A 38 -19.51 0.19 2.47
N SER A 39 -20.73 -0.20 2.86
CA SER A 39 -20.92 -1.23 3.88
C SER A 39 -20.31 -2.58 3.47
N LYS A 40 -20.45 -2.96 2.20
CA LYS A 40 -19.81 -4.16 1.62
C LYS A 40 -18.29 -4.01 1.57
N SER A 41 -17.78 -2.87 1.11
CA SER A 41 -16.34 -2.61 1.03
C SER A 41 -15.68 -2.68 2.41
N VAL A 42 -16.27 -2.03 3.41
CA VAL A 42 -15.77 -2.04 4.79
C VAL A 42 -15.70 -3.46 5.35
N TYR A 43 -16.70 -4.32 5.05
CA TYR A 43 -16.66 -5.72 5.46
C TYR A 43 -15.47 -6.46 4.83
N TRP A 44 -15.30 -6.37 3.52
CA TRP A 44 -14.19 -7.02 2.83
C TRP A 44 -12.82 -6.48 3.24
N THR A 45 -12.70 -5.16 3.49
CA THR A 45 -11.48 -4.56 4.02
C THR A 45 -11.15 -5.14 5.41
N LYS A 46 -12.14 -5.27 6.31
CA LYS A 46 -11.92 -5.89 7.62
C LYS A 46 -11.47 -7.35 7.52
N VAL A 47 -12.12 -8.14 6.67
CA VAL A 47 -11.73 -9.54 6.44
C VAL A 47 -10.30 -9.61 5.89
N SER A 48 -9.98 -8.79 4.88
CA SER A 48 -8.63 -8.74 4.31
C SER A 48 -7.58 -8.30 5.34
N ALA A 49 -7.93 -7.39 6.26
CA ALA A 49 -7.05 -6.94 7.32
C ALA A 49 -6.79 -8.04 8.36
N GLU A 50 -7.80 -8.83 8.73
CA GLU A 50 -7.62 -9.97 9.63
C GLU A 50 -6.77 -11.07 8.99
N ILE A 51 -6.98 -11.34 7.69
CA ILE A 51 -6.13 -12.29 6.95
C ILE A 51 -4.68 -11.76 6.90
N ALA A 52 -4.48 -10.49 6.58
CA ALA A 52 -3.16 -9.87 6.55
C ALA A 52 -2.48 -9.95 7.92
N LYS A 53 -3.22 -9.75 9.02
CA LYS A 53 -2.72 -9.88 10.38
C LYS A 53 -2.27 -11.32 10.71
N GLN A 54 -3.04 -12.32 10.29
CA GLN A 54 -2.67 -13.72 10.49
C GLN A 54 -1.38 -14.06 9.74
N VAL A 55 -1.26 -13.62 8.48
CA VAL A 55 -0.05 -13.80 7.67
C VAL A 55 1.14 -13.11 8.33
N TRP A 56 0.98 -11.87 8.79
CA TRP A 56 2.04 -11.11 9.47
C TRP A 56 2.63 -11.86 10.67
N LEU A 57 1.76 -12.46 11.49
CA LEU A 57 2.18 -13.24 12.67
C LEU A 57 2.77 -14.60 12.30
N LYS A 58 2.20 -15.28 11.29
CA LYS A 58 2.66 -16.62 10.85
C LYS A 58 4.00 -16.56 10.14
N GLU A 59 4.20 -15.56 9.30
CA GLU A 59 5.44 -15.34 8.53
C GLU A 59 6.52 -14.63 9.35
N LYS A 60 6.27 -14.36 10.65
CA LYS A 60 7.21 -13.66 11.55
C LYS A 60 7.72 -12.35 10.94
N LEU A 61 6.84 -11.59 10.30
CA LEU A 61 7.17 -10.26 9.75
C LEU A 61 7.33 -9.20 10.85
N SER A 62 6.99 -9.54 12.09
CA SER A 62 7.32 -8.72 13.26
C SER A 62 8.83 -8.53 13.39
N PRO A 63 9.29 -7.34 13.81
CA PRO A 63 10.71 -7.12 14.05
C PRO A 63 11.23 -8.16 15.05
N PRO A 64 12.35 -8.83 14.74
CA PRO A 64 12.91 -9.86 15.60
C PRO A 64 13.39 -9.27 16.93
N SER A 65 13.53 -10.13 17.93
CA SER A 65 14.08 -9.73 19.23
C SER A 65 15.55 -9.33 19.10
N LEU A 66 16.03 -8.45 19.98
CA LEU A 66 17.45 -8.04 19.98
C LEU A 66 18.40 -9.23 20.14
N HIS A 67 17.97 -10.27 20.87
CA HIS A 67 18.74 -11.49 21.04
C HIS A 67 18.92 -12.28 19.74
N GLU A 68 17.88 -12.38 18.92
CA GLU A 68 17.96 -13.02 17.59
C GLU A 68 18.86 -12.22 16.64
N ILE A 69 18.83 -10.89 16.71
CA ILE A 69 19.75 -10.06 15.92
C ILE A 69 21.20 -10.32 16.34
N GLN A 70 21.46 -10.39 17.65
CA GLN A 70 22.79 -10.70 18.19
C GLN A 70 23.27 -12.09 17.75
N SER A 71 22.40 -13.10 17.80
CA SER A 71 22.77 -14.47 17.42
C SER A 71 23.09 -14.58 15.93
N VAL A 72 22.32 -13.92 15.07
CA VAL A 72 22.60 -13.84 13.62
C VAL A 72 23.95 -13.15 13.37
N TYR A 73 24.21 -12.03 14.05
CA TYR A 73 25.48 -11.31 13.89
C TYR A 73 26.69 -12.16 14.34
N GLN A 74 26.58 -12.83 15.49
CA GLN A 74 27.62 -13.74 15.98
C GLN A 74 27.85 -14.92 15.01
N THR A 75 26.78 -15.49 14.47
CA THR A 75 26.86 -16.58 13.49
C THR A 75 27.54 -16.12 12.21
N LEU A 76 27.16 -14.96 11.67
CA LEU A 76 27.78 -14.40 10.47
C LEU A 76 29.26 -14.08 10.69
N TYR A 77 29.60 -13.50 11.85
CA TYR A 77 30.99 -13.17 12.19
C TYR A 77 31.86 -14.43 12.27
N THR A 78 31.40 -15.44 13.02
CA THR A 78 32.14 -16.69 13.21
C THR A 78 32.28 -17.48 11.92
N GLN A 79 31.21 -17.58 11.11
CA GLN A 79 31.25 -18.24 9.81
C GLN A 79 32.15 -17.49 8.82
N GLY A 80 32.03 -16.16 8.75
CA GLY A 80 32.85 -15.34 7.88
C GLY A 80 34.35 -15.47 8.20
N PHE A 81 34.69 -15.46 9.49
CA PHE A 81 36.06 -15.67 9.94
C PHE A 81 36.55 -17.10 9.62
N TYR A 82 35.72 -18.11 9.83
CA TYR A 82 36.04 -19.50 9.51
C TYR A 82 36.35 -19.69 8.01
N TYR A 83 35.51 -19.15 7.12
CA TYR A 83 35.73 -19.26 5.67
C TYR A 83 36.90 -18.40 5.18
N ALA A 84 37.15 -17.24 5.81
CA ALA A 84 38.31 -16.40 5.49
C ALA A 84 39.64 -17.11 5.78
N GLN A 85 39.70 -17.93 6.84
CA GLN A 85 40.89 -18.72 7.17
C GLN A 85 41.09 -19.94 6.25
N ARG A 86 40.05 -20.39 5.54
CA ARG A 86 40.08 -21.60 4.70
C ARG A 86 39.54 -21.34 3.29
N PRO A 87 40.29 -20.60 2.46
CA PRO A 87 39.85 -20.22 1.12
C PRO A 87 39.63 -21.43 0.19
N THR A 88 40.34 -22.54 0.40
CA THR A 88 40.19 -23.76 -0.40
C THR A 88 38.85 -24.47 -0.16
N GLU A 89 38.37 -24.50 1.08
CA GLU A 89 37.04 -25.02 1.44
C GLU A 89 35.92 -24.11 0.90
N PHE A 90 36.14 -22.79 0.89
CA PHE A 90 35.17 -21.86 0.32
C PHE A 90 35.02 -22.03 -1.20
N LEU A 91 36.13 -22.23 -1.92
CA LEU A 91 36.11 -22.46 -3.37
C LEU A 91 35.46 -23.79 -3.76
N SER A 92 35.58 -24.83 -2.93
CA SER A 92 34.89 -26.11 -3.20
C SER A 92 33.39 -25.96 -3.02
N ILE A 93 32.94 -25.25 -1.97
CA ILE A 93 31.52 -24.93 -1.76
C ILE A 93 30.95 -24.15 -2.94
N LEU A 94 31.68 -23.13 -3.42
CA LEU A 94 31.24 -22.30 -4.54
C LEU A 94 31.06 -23.09 -5.84
N LYS A 95 31.92 -24.10 -6.05
CA LYS A 95 31.83 -25.00 -7.21
C LYS A 95 30.70 -26.02 -7.08
N SER A 96 30.30 -26.37 -5.86
CA SER A 96 29.22 -27.32 -5.58
C SER A 96 27.86 -26.67 -5.35
N ILE A 97 27.67 -25.38 -5.71
CA ILE A 97 26.40 -24.69 -5.52
C ILE A 97 25.32 -25.25 -6.46
N ASP A 98 24.20 -25.64 -5.89
CA ASP A 98 23.00 -26.04 -6.63
C ASP A 98 22.25 -24.82 -7.19
N LYS A 99 21.58 -25.01 -8.34
CA LYS A 99 20.78 -23.99 -9.02
C LYS A 99 19.67 -23.43 -8.10
N ASN A 100 19.08 -24.28 -7.25
CA ASN A 100 18.05 -23.85 -6.30
C ASN A 100 18.58 -22.82 -5.29
N VAL A 101 19.82 -22.99 -4.82
CA VAL A 101 20.47 -22.05 -3.89
C VAL A 101 20.72 -20.70 -4.56
N ILE A 102 21.08 -20.70 -5.85
CA ILE A 102 21.29 -19.47 -6.62
C ILE A 102 19.97 -18.72 -6.79
N VAL A 103 18.90 -19.42 -7.17
CA VAL A 103 17.57 -18.82 -7.37
C VAL A 103 17.06 -18.21 -6.06
N ASN A 104 17.13 -18.96 -4.96
CA ASN A 104 16.67 -18.48 -3.65
C ASN A 104 17.52 -17.31 -3.13
N SER A 105 18.85 -17.40 -3.23
CA SER A 105 19.73 -16.30 -2.80
C SER A 105 19.52 -15.03 -3.60
N THR A 106 19.31 -15.15 -4.92
CA THR A 106 18.99 -14.01 -5.78
C THR A 106 17.63 -13.41 -5.44
N ALA A 107 16.62 -14.25 -5.17
CA ALA A 107 15.31 -13.78 -4.72
C ALA A 107 15.40 -12.98 -3.42
N TYR A 108 16.20 -13.44 -2.44
CA TYR A 108 16.45 -12.70 -1.20
C TYR A 108 17.21 -11.40 -1.43
N LEU A 109 18.20 -11.37 -2.33
CA LEU A 109 18.92 -10.14 -2.67
C LEU A 109 17.97 -9.09 -3.27
N ILE A 110 17.07 -9.50 -4.17
CA ILE A 110 16.05 -8.61 -4.74
C ILE A 110 15.11 -8.12 -3.65
N GLN A 111 14.71 -9.00 -2.71
CA GLN A 111 13.87 -8.61 -1.58
C GLN A 111 14.56 -7.58 -0.68
N PHE A 112 15.85 -7.75 -0.36
CA PHE A 112 16.61 -6.77 0.42
C PHE A 112 16.75 -5.43 -0.31
N ALA A 113 17.00 -5.45 -1.62
CA ALA A 113 17.02 -4.23 -2.44
C ALA A 113 15.66 -3.51 -2.41
N GLY A 114 14.56 -4.27 -2.50
CA GLY A 114 13.20 -3.74 -2.38
C GLY A 114 12.91 -3.14 -1.00
N LEU A 115 13.29 -3.82 0.07
CA LEU A 115 13.13 -3.33 1.45
C LEU A 115 13.97 -2.08 1.71
N PHE A 116 15.18 -2.00 1.15
CA PHE A 116 16.02 -0.81 1.23
C PHE A 116 15.35 0.39 0.54
N ALA A 117 14.86 0.22 -0.69
CA ALA A 117 14.13 1.27 -1.40
C ALA A 117 12.84 1.69 -0.69
N LEU A 118 12.11 0.73 -0.09
CA LEU A 118 10.95 1.01 0.74
C LEU A 118 11.33 1.85 1.97
N GLY A 119 12.44 1.53 2.62
CA GLY A 119 12.99 2.30 3.73
C GLY A 119 13.32 3.74 3.33
N GLU A 120 13.94 3.93 2.16
CA GLU A 120 14.18 5.28 1.62
C GLU A 120 12.88 6.04 1.33
N ALA A 121 11.87 5.37 0.75
CA ALA A 121 10.58 5.99 0.46
C ALA A 121 9.86 6.44 1.74
N ILE A 122 9.88 5.61 2.79
CA ILE A 122 9.33 5.93 4.11
C ILE A 122 10.13 7.07 4.77
N GLY A 123 11.46 6.99 4.75
CA GLY A 123 12.35 8.00 5.33
C GLY A 123 12.18 9.37 4.68
N ARG A 124 12.00 9.40 3.35
CA ARG A 124 11.76 10.63 2.58
C ARG A 124 10.30 11.07 2.59
N ARG A 125 9.38 10.23 3.07
CA ARG A 125 7.91 10.43 3.04
C ARG A 125 7.39 10.80 1.65
N LYS A 126 8.04 10.28 0.61
CA LYS A 126 7.72 10.56 -0.80
C LYS A 126 7.82 9.26 -1.59
N LEU A 127 6.73 8.91 -2.27
CA LEU A 127 6.65 7.71 -3.11
C LEU A 127 7.21 7.96 -4.52
N VAL A 128 7.10 9.19 -5.03
CA VAL A 128 7.50 9.55 -6.41
C VAL A 128 8.15 10.93 -6.42
N GLY A 129 9.37 11.02 -6.96
CA GLY A 129 9.99 12.26 -7.48
C GLY A 129 10.24 13.41 -6.51
N TYR A 130 11.25 14.24 -6.82
CA TYR A 130 11.24 15.62 -6.34
C TYR A 130 10.22 16.40 -7.19
N PRO A 131 9.39 17.28 -6.60
CA PRO A 131 8.59 18.18 -7.43
C PRO A 131 9.57 18.95 -8.32
N SER A 132 9.44 18.77 -9.63
CA SER A 132 10.11 19.62 -10.60
C SER A 132 9.54 21.02 -10.40
N PHE A 133 10.32 21.91 -9.79
CA PHE A 133 10.11 23.34 -9.99
C PHE A 133 10.54 23.64 -11.42
N GLU A 134 9.68 23.28 -12.37
CA GLU A 134 9.79 23.80 -13.72
C GLU A 134 9.53 25.30 -13.57
N SER A 135 10.60 26.09 -13.65
CA SER A 135 10.52 27.53 -13.74
C SER A 135 9.77 27.86 -15.02
N HIS A 136 8.48 28.13 -14.92
CA HIS A 136 7.76 28.88 -15.96
C HIS A 136 8.32 30.30 -15.97
N SER A 137 9.46 30.47 -16.63
CA SER A 137 9.91 31.72 -17.19
C SER A 137 9.29 31.84 -18.57
N HIS A 138 8.11 32.44 -18.63
CA HIS A 138 7.58 33.15 -19.79
C HIS A 138 6.59 34.21 -19.32
#